data_AF-A0A0A9F610-F1
#
_entry.id   AF-A0A0A9F610-F1
#
_cell.length_a   1.000
_cell.length_b   1.000
_cell.length_c   1.000
_cell.angle_alpha   90.00
_cell.angle_beta   90.00
_cell.angle_gamma   90.00
#
_symmetry.space_group_name_H-M   'P 1'
#
loop_
_entity.id
_entity.type
_entity.pdbx_description
1 polymer ?
#
loop_
_entity_poly.entity_id
_entity_poly.type
_entity_poly.pdbx_seq_one_letter_code
_entity_poly.pdbx_strand_id
1 'polypeptide(L)'
;MLNGMCCSIIIYFGALNAVLIQAVRVDGRVAGFDILGVTMYTCVVWTVNCQLALYSSYFTWIQHFVIWGSILIWYTFLVIYGMFPAAISTSAYHVFLEACAPSPIYWLSTLVIVVTALLPFFLYKIMRPLFYPQYNDLVQRTNSKKW
;
A
#
# COMPACT_ATOMS: atom_id res chain seq x y z
N MET A 1 5.57 3.87 16.76
CA MET A 1 4.12 4.19 16.74
C MET A 1 3.81 5.44 15.92
N LEU A 2 4.51 6.57 16.15
CA LEU A 2 4.27 7.83 15.41
C LEU A 2 4.33 7.69 13.88
N ASN A 3 5.31 6.97 13.33
CA ASN A 3 5.40 6.72 11.88
C ASN A 3 4.15 6.04 11.32
N GLY A 4 3.58 5.08 12.06
CA GLY A 4 2.34 4.40 11.67
C GLY A 4 1.16 5.37 11.65
N MET A 5 1.05 6.25 12.65
CA MET A 5 0.00 7.30 12.66
C MET A 5 0.14 8.24 11.46
N CYS A 6 1.35 8.71 11.15
CA CYS A 6 1.60 9.54 9.98
C CYS A 6 1.22 8.83 8.68
N CYS A 7 1.63 7.56 8.51
CA CYS A 7 1.28 6.75 7.34
C CYS A 7 -0.25 6.60 7.20
N SER A 8 -0.96 6.28 8.29
CA SER A 8 -2.41 6.12 8.27
C SER A 8 -3.12 7.42 7.87
N ILE A 9 -2.67 8.57 8.39
CA ILE A 9 -3.21 9.89 8.02
C ILE A 9 -3.01 10.15 6.53
N ILE A 10 -1.79 9.93 6.02
CA ILE A 10 -1.45 10.15 4.60
C ILE A 10 -2.29 9.24 3.70
N ILE A 11 -2.42 7.95 4.05
CA ILE A 11 -3.22 6.99 3.28
C ILE A 11 -4.69 7.38 3.28
N TYR A 12 -5.25 7.79 4.42
CA TYR A 12 -6.65 8.19 4.53
C TYR A 12 -6.96 9.40 3.64
N PHE A 13 -6.21 10.49 3.79
CA PHE A 13 -6.42 11.69 2.98
C PHE A 13 -6.08 11.44 1.49
N GLY A 14 -5.03 10.69 1.19
CA GLY A 14 -4.65 10.34 -0.18
C GLY A 14 -5.73 9.52 -0.88
N ALA A 15 -6.26 8.49 -0.23
CA ALA A 15 -7.33 7.67 -0.77
C ALA A 15 -8.64 8.47 -0.93
N LEU A 16 -8.96 9.35 0.02
CA LEU A 16 -10.14 10.21 -0.07
C LEU A 16 -10.04 11.16 -1.28
N ASN A 17 -8.88 11.79 -1.49
CA ASN A 17 -8.66 12.63 -2.68
C ASN A 17 -8.69 11.83 -3.99
N ALA A 18 -8.09 10.63 -4.01
CA ALA A 18 -8.11 9.77 -5.19
C ALA A 18 -9.53 9.37 -5.61
N VAL A 19 -10.38 9.02 -4.63
CA VAL A 19 -11.78 8.66 -4.88
C VAL A 19 -12.61 9.89 -5.28
N LEU A 20 -12.33 11.07 -4.71
CA LEU A 20 -12.96 12.32 -5.14
C LEU A 20 -12.61 12.70 -6.59
N ILE A 21 -11.36 12.49 -7.01
CA ILE A 21 -10.93 12.70 -8.41
C ILE A 21 -11.63 11.69 -9.34
N GLN A 22 -11.88 10.48 -8.85
CA GLN A 22 -12.60 9.42 -9.57
C GLN A 22 -14.12 9.41 -9.31
N ALA A 23 -14.68 10.49 -8.73
CA ALA A 23 -16.06 10.51 -8.25
C ALA A 23 -17.11 10.28 -9.35
N VAL A 24 -16.75 10.47 -10.62
CA VAL A 24 -17.60 10.19 -11.78
C VAL A 24 -17.09 8.94 -12.48
N ARG A 25 -17.72 7.81 -12.20
CA ARG A 25 -17.52 6.56 -12.95
C ARG A 25 -18.09 6.72 -14.37
N VAL A 26 -17.56 5.98 -15.34
CA VAL A 26 -18.08 5.91 -16.72
C VAL A 26 -19.57 5.55 -16.75
N ASP A 27 -20.06 4.82 -15.73
CA ASP A 27 -21.46 4.43 -15.55
C ASP A 27 -22.35 5.51 -14.89
N GLY A 28 -21.84 6.72 -14.62
CA GLY A 28 -22.59 7.83 -14.02
C GLY A 28 -22.98 7.64 -12.54
N ARG A 29 -22.57 6.55 -11.90
CA ARG A 29 -22.79 6.30 -10.46
C ARG A 29 -21.67 6.91 -9.62
N VAL A 30 -22.05 7.58 -8.53
CA VAL A 30 -21.12 8.18 -7.56
C VAL A 30 -20.34 7.08 -6.85
N ALA A 31 -19.03 7.28 -6.69
CA ALA A 31 -18.19 6.37 -5.94
C ALA A 31 -18.68 6.28 -4.47
N GLY A 32 -19.20 5.12 -4.07
CA GLY A 32 -19.68 4.87 -2.72
C GLY A 32 -18.56 4.63 -1.71
N PHE A 33 -18.91 4.59 -0.42
CA PHE A 33 -17.98 4.27 0.68
C PHE A 33 -17.29 2.92 0.52
N ASP A 34 -17.89 1.98 -0.21
CA ASP A 34 -17.32 0.67 -0.51
C ASP A 34 -16.01 0.77 -1.34
N ILE A 35 -16.00 1.63 -2.36
CA ILE A 35 -14.82 1.85 -3.22
C ILE A 35 -13.71 2.54 -2.43
N LEU A 36 -14.08 3.48 -1.57
CA LEU A 36 -13.14 4.15 -0.67
C LEU A 36 -12.50 3.17 0.30
N GLY A 37 -13.28 2.28 0.91
CA GLY A 37 -12.76 1.23 1.77
C GLY A 37 -11.76 0.32 1.04
N VAL A 38 -12.13 -0.21 -0.12
CA VAL A 38 -11.25 -1.09 -0.91
C VAL A 38 -9.96 -0.39 -1.33
N THR A 39 -10.04 0.89 -1.72
CA THR A 39 -8.87 1.71 -2.08
C THR A 39 -7.95 1.91 -0.89
N MET A 40 -8.50 2.29 0.27
CA MET A 40 -7.74 2.48 1.51
C MET A 40 -7.02 1.20 1.94
N TYR A 41 -7.74 0.08 2.02
CA TYR A 41 -7.13 -1.19 2.42
C TYR A 41 -6.04 -1.66 1.46
N THR A 42 -6.24 -1.49 0.15
CA THR A 42 -5.21 -1.83 -0.84
C THR A 42 -3.96 -0.97 -0.64
N CYS A 43 -4.10 0.33 -0.43
CA CYS A 43 -2.96 1.21 -0.12
C CYS A 43 -2.23 0.80 1.16
N VAL A 44 -2.95 0.39 2.20
CA VAL A 44 -2.35 -0.11 3.46
C VAL A 44 -1.56 -1.39 3.24
N VAL A 45 -2.16 -2.39 2.57
CA VAL A 45 -1.50 -3.68 2.29
C VAL A 45 -0.21 -3.45 1.51
N TRP A 46 -0.23 -2.60 0.48
CA TRP A 46 0.96 -2.25 -0.28
C TRP A 46 2.00 -1.49 0.57
N THR A 47 1.58 -0.49 1.34
CA THR A 47 2.50 0.32 2.16
C THR A 47 3.23 -0.55 3.19
N VAL A 48 2.51 -1.44 3.89
CA VAL A 48 3.10 -2.31 4.91
C VAL A 48 4.06 -3.33 4.29
N ASN A 49 3.72 -3.90 3.12
CA ASN A 49 4.60 -4.80 2.39
C ASN A 49 5.89 -4.10 1.92
N CYS A 50 5.77 -2.89 1.38
CA CYS A 50 6.93 -2.08 1.00
C CYS A 50 7.77 -1.67 2.21
N GLN A 51 7.15 -1.33 3.35
CA GLN A 51 7.88 -1.06 4.60
C GLN A 51 8.65 -2.29 5.07
N LEU A 52 8.07 -3.48 4.99
CA LEU A 52 8.75 -4.74 5.32
C LEU A 52 9.95 -4.99 4.40
N ALA A 53 9.77 -4.77 3.09
CA ALA A 53 10.84 -4.87 2.10
C ALA A 53 11.98 -3.89 2.40
N LEU A 54 11.66 -2.63 2.71
CA LEU A 54 12.64 -1.60 3.04
C LEU A 54 13.33 -1.84 4.40
N TYR A 55 12.65 -2.48 5.35
CA TYR A 55 13.24 -2.79 6.65
C TYR A 55 14.24 -3.95 6.55
N SER A 56 14.04 -4.88 5.61
CA SER A 56 14.95 -5.99 5.41
C SER A 56 16.31 -5.54 4.86
N SER A 57 17.39 -5.91 5.56
CA SER A 57 18.76 -5.69 5.10
C SER A 57 19.25 -6.73 4.08
N TYR A 58 18.62 -7.91 4.04
CA TYR A 58 18.97 -8.99 3.12
C TYR A 58 17.71 -9.49 2.43
N PHE A 59 17.62 -9.28 1.13
CA PHE A 59 16.46 -9.68 0.34
C PHE A 59 16.53 -11.19 0.10
N THR A 60 15.92 -11.98 0.98
CA THR A 60 15.89 -13.43 0.83
C THR A 60 14.70 -13.86 -0.04
N TRP A 61 14.83 -15.01 -0.71
CA TRP A 61 13.76 -15.57 -1.53
C TRP A 61 12.45 -15.77 -0.73
N ILE A 62 12.57 -16.13 0.55
CA ILE A 62 11.44 -16.29 1.46
C ILE A 62 10.67 -14.98 1.64
N GLN A 63 11.37 -13.84 1.79
CA GLN A 63 10.72 -12.55 1.92
C GLN A 63 9.95 -12.15 0.66
N HIS A 64 10.51 -12.44 -0.51
CA HIS A 64 9.82 -12.22 -1.79
C HIS A 64 8.51 -13.03 -1.81
N PHE A 65 8.57 -14.32 -1.49
CA PHE A 65 7.39 -15.18 -1.43
C PHE A 65 6.32 -14.66 -0.45
N VAL A 66 6.71 -14.21 0.74
CA VAL A 66 5.77 -13.68 1.74
C VAL A 66 5.11 -12.38 1.27
N ILE A 67 5.89 -11.47 0.65
CA ILE A 67 5.36 -10.19 0.15
C ILE A 67 4.32 -10.45 -0.94
N TRP A 68 4.68 -11.19 -1.99
CA TRP A 68 3.75 -11.49 -3.09
C TRP A 68 2.58 -12.37 -2.64
N GLY A 69 2.83 -13.33 -1.75
CA GLY A 69 1.79 -14.17 -1.17
C GLY A 69 0.73 -13.34 -0.45
N SER A 70 1.15 -12.34 0.33
CA SER A 70 0.19 -11.46 1.03
C SER A 70 -0.65 -10.62 0.06
N ILE A 71 -0.04 -10.11 -1.02
CA ILE A 71 -0.71 -9.33 -2.06
C ILE A 71 -1.72 -10.23 -2.80
N LEU A 72 -1.32 -11.45 -3.13
CA LEU A 72 -2.17 -12.43 -3.82
C LEU A 72 -3.36 -12.85 -2.95
N ILE A 73 -3.14 -13.09 -1.66
CA ILE A 73 -4.21 -13.40 -0.70
C ILE A 73 -5.20 -12.23 -0.60
N TRP A 74 -4.71 -10.99 -0.54
CA TRP A 74 -5.56 -9.80 -0.50
C TRP A 74 -6.48 -9.69 -1.72
N TYR A 75 -5.92 -9.81 -2.94
CA TYR A 75 -6.74 -9.76 -4.15
C TYR A 75 -7.68 -10.96 -4.29
N THR A 76 -7.24 -12.15 -3.87
CA THR A 76 -8.10 -13.35 -3.83
C THR A 76 -9.28 -13.14 -2.89
N PHE A 77 -9.05 -12.57 -1.71
CA PHE A 77 -10.10 -12.20 -0.77
C PHE A 77 -11.08 -11.19 -1.38
N LEU A 78 -10.59 -10.15 -2.07
CA LEU A 78 -11.46 -9.17 -2.75
C LEU A 78 -12.35 -9.82 -3.82
N VAL A 79 -11.81 -10.76 -4.61
CA VAL A 79 -12.57 -11.48 -5.64
C VAL A 79 -13.61 -12.40 -5.01
N ILE A 80 -13.24 -13.20 -4.01
CA ILE A 80 -14.17 -14.10 -3.31
C ILE A 80 -15.27 -13.30 -2.61
N TYR A 81 -14.93 -12.19 -1.94
CA TYR A 81 -15.89 -11.30 -1.30
C TYR A 81 -16.87 -10.68 -2.31
N GLY A 82 -16.39 -10.32 -3.49
CA GLY A 82 -17.22 -9.81 -4.59
C GLY A 82 -18.15 -10.85 -5.24
N MET A 83 -17.89 -12.15 -5.06
CA MET A 83 -18.72 -13.25 -5.60
C MET A 83 -19.82 -13.71 -4.64
N PHE A 84 -19.82 -13.28 -3.37
CA PHE A 84 -20.88 -13.67 -2.43
C PHE A 84 -22.25 -13.13 -2.87
N PRO A 85 -23.33 -13.94 -2.80
CA PRO A 85 -24.64 -13.55 -3.34
C PRO A 85 -25.23 -12.28 -2.70
N ALA A 86 -25.93 -11.50 -3.53
CA ALA A 86 -26.58 -10.23 -3.21
C ALA A 86 -27.74 -10.28 -2.19
N ALA A 87 -27.85 -11.34 -1.39
CA ALA A 87 -28.78 -11.41 -0.26
C ALA A 87 -28.22 -10.75 1.02
N ILE A 88 -26.91 -10.50 1.07
CA ILE A 88 -26.21 -9.86 2.20
C ILE A 88 -25.39 -8.62 1.74
N SER A 89 -25.08 -8.51 0.45
CA SER A 89 -24.24 -7.43 -0.10
C SER A 89 -24.91 -6.78 -1.32
N THR A 90 -25.75 -5.78 -1.07
CA THR A 90 -26.55 -5.08 -2.09
C THR A 90 -25.75 -4.02 -2.87
N SER A 91 -24.49 -3.73 -2.47
CA SER A 91 -23.70 -2.61 -3.00
C SER A 91 -22.29 -2.99 -3.51
N ALA A 92 -21.77 -4.18 -3.16
CA ALA A 92 -20.39 -4.58 -3.47
C ALA A 92 -20.24 -5.77 -4.45
N TYR A 93 -21.33 -6.16 -5.13
CA TYR A 93 -21.26 -7.15 -6.21
C TYR A 93 -20.51 -6.52 -7.41
N HIS A 94 -19.42 -7.13 -7.88
CA HIS A 94 -18.61 -6.71 -9.04
C HIS A 94 -17.84 -5.36 -8.97
N VAL A 95 -17.82 -4.66 -7.82
CA VAL A 95 -17.16 -3.34 -7.71
C VAL A 95 -15.65 -3.38 -8.02
N PHE A 96 -14.93 -4.43 -7.60
CA PHE A 96 -13.49 -4.49 -7.85
C PHE A 96 -13.15 -4.86 -9.31
N LEU A 97 -13.87 -5.82 -9.89
CA LEU A 97 -13.65 -6.34 -11.24
C LEU A 97 -14.14 -5.38 -12.34
N GLU A 98 -15.21 -4.61 -12.08
CA GLU A 98 -15.78 -3.69 -13.07
C GLU A 98 -15.35 -2.22 -12.87
N ALA A 99 -14.99 -1.78 -11.67
CA ALA A 99 -14.68 -0.37 -11.39
C ALA A 99 -13.18 -0.09 -11.20
N CYS A 100 -12.52 -0.90 -10.37
CA CYS A 100 -11.15 -0.63 -9.92
C CYS A 100 -10.10 -1.26 -10.82
N ALA A 101 -10.29 -2.54 -11.20
CA ALA A 101 -9.35 -3.28 -12.04
C ALA A 101 -9.12 -2.66 -13.43
N PRO A 102 -10.14 -2.18 -14.18
CA PRO A 102 -9.94 -1.62 -15.51
C PRO A 102 -9.47 -0.17 -15.51
N SER A 103 -9.54 0.55 -14.37
CA SER A 103 -9.14 1.96 -14.29
C SER A 103 -7.63 2.10 -14.06
N PRO A 104 -6.85 2.60 -15.03
CA PRO A 104 -5.41 2.82 -14.83
C PRO A 104 -5.14 3.86 -13.73
N ILE A 105 -6.08 4.79 -13.56
CA ILE A 105 -6.00 5.86 -12.56
C ILE A 105 -6.04 5.28 -11.15
N TYR A 106 -6.76 4.17 -10.93
CA TYR A 106 -6.76 3.46 -9.64
C TYR A 106 -5.37 2.94 -9.28
N TRP A 107 -4.70 2.28 -10.23
CA TRP A 107 -3.34 1.77 -10.05
C TRP A 107 -2.30 2.89 -9.85
N LEU A 108 -2.41 3.97 -10.62
CA LEU A 108 -1.53 5.13 -10.44
C LEU A 108 -1.74 5.81 -9.09
N SER A 109 -3.00 5.99 -8.68
CA SER A 109 -3.31 6.61 -7.38
C SER A 109 -2.79 5.77 -6.22
N THR A 110 -2.95 4.44 -6.27
CA THR A 110 -2.44 3.54 -5.22
C THR A 110 -0.92 3.60 -5.14
N LEU A 111 -0.20 3.61 -6.28
CA LEU A 111 1.26 3.78 -6.29
C LEU A 111 1.69 5.13 -5.70
N VAL A 112 1.05 6.24 -6.07
CA VAL A 112 1.37 7.57 -5.55
C VAL A 112 1.13 7.65 -4.04
N ILE A 113 0.02 7.10 -3.55
CA ILE A 113 -0.30 7.07 -2.11
C ILE A 113 0.74 6.24 -1.35
N VAL A 114 1.13 5.09 -1.89
CA VAL A 114 2.14 4.22 -1.27
C VAL A 114 3.50 4.92 -1.21
N VAL A 115 3.94 5.55 -2.30
CA VAL A 115 5.22 6.29 -2.34
C VAL A 115 5.21 7.46 -1.35
N THR A 116 4.13 8.23 -1.30
CA THR A 116 4.01 9.37 -0.36
C THR A 116 3.93 8.93 1.10
N ALA A 117 3.29 7.80 1.41
CA ALA A 117 3.28 7.23 2.75
C ALA A 117 4.65 6.66 3.18
N LEU A 118 5.44 6.15 2.23
CA LEU A 118 6.78 5.60 2.48
C LEU A 118 7.87 6.67 2.60
N LEU A 119 7.70 7.81 1.93
CA LEU A 119 8.64 8.94 1.94
C LEU A 119 9.10 9.36 3.35
N PRO A 120 8.23 9.63 4.33
CA PRO A 120 8.66 10.03 5.67
C PRO A 120 9.49 8.94 6.36
N PHE A 121 9.15 7.67 6.16
CA PHE A 121 9.90 6.55 6.70
C PHE A 121 11.29 6.44 6.07
N PHE A 122 11.37 6.57 4.75
CA PHE A 122 12.61 6.50 4.00
C PHE A 122 13.55 7.66 4.34
N LEU A 123 13.02 8.89 4.41
CA LEU A 123 13.77 10.07 4.82
C LEU A 123 14.32 9.92 6.24
N TYR A 124 13.50 9.45 7.19
CA TYR A 124 13.96 9.19 8.55
C TYR A 124 15.07 8.13 8.58
N LYS A 125 14.93 7.05 7.81
CA LYS A 125 15.93 5.97 7.74
C LYS A 125 17.27 6.43 7.16
N ILE A 126 17.27 7.34 6.19
CA ILE A 126 18.51 7.88 5.58
C ILE A 126 19.14 8.95 6.47
N MET A 127 18.35 9.88 7.01
CA MET A 127 18.87 10.98 7.80
C MET A 127 19.53 10.49 9.10
N ARG A 128 18.96 9.45 9.74
CA ARG A 128 19.46 8.90 11.00
C ARG A 128 20.94 8.49 10.96
N PRO A 129 21.41 7.61 10.05
CA PRO A 129 22.82 7.23 9.94
C PRO A 129 23.71 8.31 9.29
N LEU A 130 23.13 9.37 8.72
CA LEU A 130 23.90 10.52 8.20
C LEU A 130 24.30 11.48 9.33
N PHE A 131 23.38 11.77 10.25
CA PHE A 131 23.60 12.71 11.36
C PHE A 131 24.12 12.02 12.64
N TYR A 132 23.70 10.78 12.91
CA TYR A 132 24.09 10.02 14.11
C TYR A 132 24.38 8.55 13.77
N PRO A 133 25.53 8.25 13.14
CA PRO A 133 25.91 6.88 12.84
C PRO A 133 26.06 6.08 14.14
N GLN A 134 25.33 4.96 14.27
CA GLN A 134 25.55 4.00 15.36
C GLN A 134 26.77 3.12 15.03
N TYR A 135 27.41 2.57 16.07
CA TYR A 135 28.55 1.65 15.94
C TYR A 135 28.28 0.49 14.95
N ASN A 136 27.06 -0.04 14.93
CA ASN A 136 26.66 -1.12 14.00
C ASN A 136 26.70 -0.68 12.53
N ASP A 137 26.31 0.55 12.21
CA ASP A 137 26.35 1.09 10.84
C ASP A 137 27.80 1.27 10.37
N LEU A 138 28.70 1.65 11.29
CA LEU A 138 30.14 1.78 11.00
C LEU A 138 30.77 0.42 10.72
N VAL A 139 30.45 -0.62 11.51
CA VAL A 139 30.94 -1.99 11.27
C VAL A 139 30.40 -2.56 9.96
N GLN A 140 29.13 -2.33 9.64
CA GLN A 140 28.52 -2.80 8.39
C GLN A 140 29.12 -2.09 7.16
N ARG A 141 29.37 -0.77 7.23
CA ARG A 141 30.07 -0.01 6.18
C ARG A 141 31.54 -0.46 6.02
N THR A 142 32.22 -0.78 7.12
CA THR A 142 33.63 -1.19 7.08
C THR A 142 33.80 -2.59 6.50
N ASN A 143 32.89 -3.53 6.82
CA ASN A 143 32.88 -4.87 6.22
C ASN A 143 32.49 -4.85 4.73
N SER A 144 31.59 -3.95 4.32
CA SER A 144 31.23 -3.77 2.90
C SER A 144 32.37 -3.19 2.05
N LYS A 145 33.34 -2.48 2.64
CA LYS A 145 34.51 -1.91 1.93
C LYS A 145 35.72 -2.85 1.89
N LYS A 146 35.67 -3.99 2.58
CA LYS A 146 36.76 -4.98 2.65
C LYS A 146 36.70 -6.05 1.56
N TRP A 147 35.72 -5.96 0.67
CA TRP A 147 35.57 -6.72 -0.58
C TRP A 147 35.62 -5.73 -1.75
#